data_AF-A0A6J2YBG8-F1
#
_entry.id   AF-A0A6J2YBG8-F1
#
_cell.length_a   1.000
_cell.length_b   1.000
_cell.length_c   1.000
_cell.angle_alpha   90.00
_cell.angle_beta   90.00
_cell.angle_gamma   90.00
#
_symmetry.space_group_name_H-M   'P 1'
#
loop_
_entity.id
_entity.type
_entity.pdbx_description
1 polymer ?
#
loop_
_entity_poly.entity_id
_entity_poly.type
_entity_poly.pdbx_seq_one_letter_code
_entity_poly.pdbx_strand_id
1 'polypeptide(L)'
;MSTAGDFVPPMFIFKRERMNVALEKIGPVDAIYRCSKSGWITEDLFLEWLKHFAQYVNVSTVDPVLVILDNHTTHSSLKSYKFCRQNGIVLVSLPPHTSHRLQPLVVTFFSSLKTAYSKECDLHMKTHYSKIEVTDIAELFAKAYNRITSKEKGLNGFKNTGIFPLDRNLFGEENLLKCQ
;
A
#
# COMPACT_ATOMS: atom_id res chain seq x y z
N MET A 1 5.67 -0.83 2.74
CA MET A 1 6.74 -1.84 2.63
C MET A 1 8.05 -1.09 2.46
N SER A 2 9.07 -1.38 3.26
CA SER A 2 10.38 -0.69 3.26
C SER A 2 11.52 -1.61 2.81
N THR A 3 12.66 -1.01 2.50
CA THR A 3 13.92 -1.72 2.19
C THR A 3 14.51 -2.46 3.38
N ALA A 4 14.04 -2.18 4.60
CA ALA A 4 14.38 -2.93 5.82
C ALA A 4 13.41 -4.11 6.09
N GLY A 5 12.35 -4.22 5.30
CA GLY A 5 11.34 -5.29 5.41
C GLY A 5 10.11 -4.92 6.25
N ASP A 6 9.95 -3.66 6.62
CA ASP A 6 8.83 -3.19 7.44
C ASP A 6 7.61 -2.84 6.59
N PHE A 7 6.42 -2.91 7.20
CA PHE A 7 5.17 -2.58 6.54
C PHE A 7 4.46 -1.47 7.31
N VAL A 8 4.03 -0.45 6.57
CA VAL A 8 3.19 0.62 7.12
C VAL A 8 1.75 0.09 7.20
N PRO A 9 1.04 0.31 8.32
CA PRO A 9 -0.35 -0.07 8.46
C PRO A 9 -1.21 0.47 7.31
N PRO A 10 -2.11 -0.35 6.77
CA PRO A 10 -2.90 0.02 5.59
C PRO A 10 -3.93 1.10 5.91
N MET A 11 -4.35 1.81 4.87
CA MET A 11 -5.56 2.63 4.88
C MET A 11 -6.67 1.88 4.15
N PHE A 12 -7.84 1.75 4.78
CA PHE A 12 -9.04 1.21 4.18
C PHE A 12 -9.91 2.35 3.65
N ILE A 13 -10.44 2.18 2.44
CA ILE A 13 -11.39 3.10 1.83
C ILE A 13 -12.64 2.32 1.44
N PHE A 14 -13.71 2.48 2.20
CA PHE A 14 -14.99 1.84 1.91
C PHE A 14 -15.83 2.70 0.96
N LYS A 15 -16.49 2.06 0.00
CA LYS A 15 -17.43 2.73 -0.93
C LYS A 15 -18.73 3.09 -0.22
N ARG A 16 -18.73 4.19 0.55
CA ARG A 16 -19.86 4.67 1.37
C ARG A 16 -19.76 6.19 1.58
N GLU A 17 -20.85 6.80 2.03
CA GLU A 17 -20.84 8.23 2.41
C GLU A 17 -20.45 8.47 3.87
N ARG A 18 -20.75 7.51 4.77
CA ARG A 18 -20.55 7.66 6.21
C ARG A 18 -19.80 6.47 6.78
N MET A 19 -18.87 6.77 7.68
CA MET A 19 -18.19 5.77 8.49
C MET A 19 -19.16 5.10 9.47
N ASN A 20 -18.90 3.83 9.76
CA ASN A 20 -19.53 3.07 10.82
C ASN A 20 -18.41 2.36 11.58
N VAL A 21 -18.41 2.44 12.90
CA VAL A 21 -17.40 1.81 13.78
C VAL A 21 -17.26 0.31 13.53
N ALA A 22 -18.35 -0.36 13.12
CA ALA A 22 -18.32 -1.78 12.77
C ALA A 22 -17.43 -2.11 11.56
N LEU A 23 -17.05 -1.12 10.74
CA LEU A 23 -16.12 -1.30 9.61
C LEU A 23 -14.66 -1.51 10.06
N GLU A 24 -14.35 -1.12 11.29
CA GLU A 24 -13.00 -1.19 11.87
C GLU A 24 -12.80 -2.46 12.70
N LYS A 25 -13.86 -3.27 12.82
CA LYS A 25 -13.92 -4.45 13.68
C LYS A 25 -12.75 -5.39 13.39
N ILE A 26 -11.86 -5.54 14.38
CA ILE A 26 -10.73 -6.48 14.38
C ILE A 26 -9.82 -6.29 13.15
N GLY A 27 -9.72 -5.07 12.63
CA GLY A 27 -8.81 -4.79 11.53
C GLY A 27 -7.33 -4.70 11.96
N PRO A 28 -6.41 -4.47 11.01
CA PRO A 28 -4.99 -4.41 11.32
C PRO A 28 -4.66 -3.32 12.34
N VAL A 29 -3.71 -3.60 13.24
CA VAL A 29 -3.23 -2.62 14.24
C VAL A 29 -2.71 -1.38 13.54
N ASP A 30 -3.04 -0.20 14.08
CA ASP A 30 -2.69 1.12 13.55
C ASP A 30 -3.19 1.42 12.12
N ALA A 31 -4.07 0.60 11.55
CA ALA A 31 -4.71 0.93 10.29
C ALA A 31 -5.69 2.10 10.47
N ILE A 32 -5.88 2.87 9.39
CA ILE A 32 -6.86 3.95 9.34
C ILE A 32 -7.99 3.59 8.40
N TYR A 33 -9.22 3.98 8.76
CA TYR A 33 -10.43 3.65 8.02
C TYR A 33 -11.13 4.90 7.56
N ARG A 34 -11.44 4.97 6.26
CA ARG A 34 -12.13 6.08 5.64
C ARG A 34 -13.19 5.59 4.67
N CYS A 35 -14.02 6.53 4.23
CA CYS A 35 -15.06 6.29 3.24
C CYS A 35 -14.89 7.26 2.07
N SER A 36 -15.24 6.80 0.88
CA SER A 36 -15.47 7.68 -0.27
C SER A 36 -16.68 7.19 -1.06
N LYS A 37 -17.38 8.10 -1.74
CA LYS A 37 -18.57 7.76 -2.55
C LYS A 37 -18.27 6.68 -3.60
N SER A 38 -17.06 6.71 -4.15
CA SER A 38 -16.64 5.81 -5.22
C SER A 38 -15.91 4.55 -4.71
N GLY A 39 -15.43 4.57 -3.46
CA GLY A 39 -14.52 3.56 -2.92
C GLY A 39 -13.05 3.76 -3.34
N TRP A 40 -12.77 4.78 -4.16
CA TRP A 40 -11.43 5.12 -4.59
C TRP A 40 -10.80 6.19 -3.71
N ILE A 41 -9.47 6.25 -3.74
CA ILE A 41 -8.70 7.32 -3.11
C ILE A 41 -8.98 8.65 -3.80
N THR A 42 -9.04 9.73 -3.01
CA THR A 42 -9.15 11.12 -3.46
C THR A 42 -7.89 11.87 -3.05
N GLU A 43 -7.67 13.08 -3.56
CA GLU A 43 -6.52 13.91 -3.16
C GLU A 43 -6.48 14.18 -1.65
N ASP A 44 -7.63 14.47 -1.04
CA ASP A 44 -7.71 14.72 0.40
C ASP A 44 -7.45 13.44 1.21
N LEU A 45 -7.97 12.28 0.76
CA LEU A 45 -7.68 10.98 1.39
C LEU A 45 -6.21 10.59 1.23
N PHE A 46 -5.58 10.93 0.10
CA PHE A 46 -4.16 10.72 -0.11
C PHE A 46 -3.31 11.60 0.82
N LEU A 47 -3.72 12.86 1.07
CA LEU A 47 -3.07 13.70 2.07
C LEU A 47 -3.24 13.14 3.49
N GLU A 48 -4.39 12.58 3.83
CA GLU A 48 -4.58 11.88 5.11
C GLU A 48 -3.67 10.65 5.21
N TRP A 49 -3.54 9.87 4.14
CA TRP A 49 -2.61 8.76 4.08
C TRP A 49 -1.16 9.22 4.27
N LEU A 50 -0.75 10.32 3.65
CA LEU A 50 0.60 10.88 3.81
C LEU A 50 0.89 11.30 5.26
N LYS A 51 -0.10 11.87 5.96
CA LYS A 51 0.04 12.22 7.39
C LYS A 51 0.19 10.97 8.26
N HIS A 52 -0.62 9.96 8.01
CA HIS A 52 -0.52 8.65 8.66
C HIS A 52 0.85 8.01 8.43
N PHE A 53 1.31 7.98 7.18
CA PHE A 53 2.63 7.50 6.80
C PHE A 53 3.76 8.26 7.51
N ALA A 54 3.71 9.60 7.49
CA ALA A 54 4.70 10.48 8.10
C ALA A 54 4.84 10.21 9.60
N GLN A 55 3.70 10.07 10.29
CA GLN A 55 3.66 9.76 11.72
C GLN A 55 4.23 8.38 12.01
N TYR A 56 3.81 7.35 11.25
CA TYR A 56 4.23 5.98 11.51
C TYR A 56 5.73 5.75 11.25
N VAL A 57 6.26 6.33 10.18
CA VAL A 57 7.68 6.20 9.81
C VAL A 57 8.57 7.19 10.59
N ASN A 58 7.96 8.12 11.34
CA ASN A 58 8.65 9.17 12.09
C ASN A 58 9.59 9.99 11.18
N VAL A 59 9.03 10.50 10.08
CA VAL A 59 9.79 11.25 9.07
C VAL A 59 10.38 12.54 9.63
N SER A 60 11.52 12.96 9.09
CA SER A 60 12.19 14.20 9.46
C SER A 60 12.86 14.82 8.24
N THR A 61 13.03 16.15 8.23
CA THR A 61 13.81 16.83 7.19
C THR A 61 15.30 16.52 7.27
N VAL A 62 15.78 16.00 8.41
CA VAL A 62 17.18 15.59 8.60
C VAL A 62 17.44 14.18 8.07
N ASP A 63 16.41 13.33 8.08
CA ASP A 63 16.46 11.94 7.57
C ASP A 63 15.29 11.72 6.59
N PRO A 64 15.43 12.18 5.34
CA PRO A 64 14.34 12.18 4.39
C PRO A 64 13.99 10.77 3.90
N VAL A 65 12.70 10.55 3.67
CA VAL A 65 12.17 9.25 3.23
C VAL A 65 11.72 9.33 1.77
N LEU A 66 12.17 8.37 0.97
CA LEU A 66 11.73 8.16 -0.40
C LEU A 66 10.48 7.27 -0.44
N VAL A 67 9.41 7.77 -1.06
CA VAL A 67 8.19 7.01 -1.34
C VAL A 67 8.05 6.81 -2.84
N ILE A 68 7.98 5.54 -3.25
CA ILE A 68 7.82 5.13 -4.64
C ILE A 68 6.36 4.77 -4.88
N LEU A 69 5.72 5.45 -5.85
CA LEU A 69 4.30 5.34 -6.15
C LEU A 69 4.07 5.00 -7.63
N ASP A 70 2.86 4.57 -7.97
CA ASP A 70 2.42 4.56 -9.36
C ASP A 70 2.07 5.99 -9.84
N ASN A 71 1.89 6.14 -11.15
CA ASN A 71 1.60 7.43 -11.79
C ASN A 71 0.10 7.83 -11.71
N HIS A 72 -0.61 7.44 -10.65
CA HIS A 72 -2.02 7.82 -10.52
C HIS A 72 -2.18 9.31 -10.20
N THR A 73 -3.12 9.99 -10.87
CA THR A 73 -3.26 11.46 -10.85
C THR A 73 -3.58 12.02 -9.46
N THR A 74 -4.20 11.22 -8.58
CA THR A 74 -4.52 11.63 -7.20
C THR A 74 -3.28 11.90 -6.34
N HIS A 75 -2.10 11.42 -6.77
CA HIS A 75 -0.84 11.70 -6.08
C HIS A 75 -0.32 13.12 -6.33
N SER A 76 -0.86 13.81 -7.34
CA SER A 76 -0.32 15.06 -7.89
C SER A 76 -1.09 16.30 -7.45
N SER A 77 -1.41 16.40 -6.15
CA SER A 77 -2.02 17.62 -5.58
C SER A 77 -0.96 18.57 -5.01
N LEU A 78 -1.21 19.89 -5.13
CA LEU A 78 -0.32 20.91 -4.54
C LEU A 78 -0.24 20.78 -3.01
N LYS A 79 -1.34 20.35 -2.36
CA LYS A 79 -1.39 20.15 -0.90
C LYS A 79 -0.45 19.01 -0.49
N SER A 80 -0.53 17.87 -1.19
CA SER A 80 0.33 16.71 -0.94
C SER A 80 1.81 17.05 -1.18
N TYR A 81 2.12 17.75 -2.27
CA TYR A 81 3.49 18.19 -2.55
C TYR A 81 4.05 19.09 -1.44
N LYS A 82 3.30 20.11 -1.00
CA LYS A 82 3.72 21.02 0.08
C LYS A 82 3.96 20.24 1.38
N PHE A 83 3.04 19.33 1.72
CA PHE A 83 3.18 18.48 2.90
C PHE A 83 4.45 17.63 2.83
N CYS A 84 4.68 16.92 1.73
CA CYS A 84 5.85 16.08 1.56
C CYS A 84 7.16 16.88 1.71
N ARG A 85 7.26 18.03 1.02
CA ARG A 85 8.43 18.90 1.08
C ARG A 85 8.73 19.40 2.50
N GLN A 86 7.70 19.74 3.27
CA GLN A 86 7.84 20.23 4.65
C GLN A 86 8.27 19.14 5.63
N ASN A 87 8.00 17.86 5.33
CA ASN A 87 8.25 16.73 6.24
C ASN A 87 9.42 15.83 5.79
N GLY A 88 10.21 16.24 4.79
CA GLY A 88 11.33 15.43 4.30
C GLY A 88 10.90 14.20 3.50
N ILE A 89 9.72 14.22 2.89
CA ILE A 89 9.24 13.11 2.04
C ILE A 89 9.53 13.45 0.57
N VAL A 90 10.22 12.54 -0.12
CA VAL A 90 10.47 12.61 -1.56
C VAL A 90 9.54 11.63 -2.25
N LEU A 91 8.71 12.12 -3.17
CA LEU A 91 7.84 11.26 -3.98
C LEU A 91 8.50 10.99 -5.34
N VAL A 92 8.54 9.72 -5.73
CA VAL A 92 8.97 9.30 -7.08
C VAL A 92 7.91 8.38 -7.68
N SER A 93 7.39 8.76 -8.84
CA SER A 93 6.47 7.93 -9.62
C SER A 93 7.24 6.97 -10.52
N LEU A 94 6.82 5.71 -10.57
CA LEU A 94 7.33 4.74 -11.53
C LEU A 94 6.88 5.10 -12.97
N PRO A 95 7.70 4.81 -14.00
CA PRO A 95 7.29 5.00 -15.38
C PRO A 95 6.01 4.20 -15.70
N PRO A 96 5.15 4.71 -16.60
CA PRO A 96 3.92 4.02 -16.98
C PRO A 96 4.17 2.56 -17.41
N HIS A 97 3.23 1.65 -17.15
CA HIS A 97 3.31 0.23 -17.55
C HIS A 97 4.50 -0.59 -16.97
N THR A 98 5.22 -0.08 -15.97
CA THR A 98 6.35 -0.81 -15.34
C THR A 98 6.01 -1.51 -14.02
N SER A 99 4.76 -1.42 -13.53
CA SER A 99 4.38 -1.95 -12.21
C SER A 99 4.75 -3.42 -11.99
N HIS A 100 4.55 -4.27 -13.01
CA HIS A 100 4.87 -5.70 -12.96
C HIS A 100 6.37 -6.01 -12.82
N ARG A 101 7.25 -5.01 -12.99
CA ARG A 101 8.72 -5.13 -12.91
C ARG A 101 9.30 -4.32 -11.77
N LEU A 102 8.85 -3.07 -11.64
CA LEU A 102 9.46 -2.09 -10.73
C LEU A 102 8.67 -1.89 -9.45
N GLN A 103 7.39 -2.29 -9.35
CA GLN A 103 6.60 -2.03 -8.15
C GLN A 103 6.75 -3.20 -7.17
N PRO A 104 7.46 -3.02 -6.02
CA PRO A 104 7.78 -4.13 -5.12
C PRO A 104 6.55 -4.90 -4.61
N LEU A 105 5.46 -4.16 -4.32
CA LEU A 105 4.20 -4.72 -3.85
C LEU A 105 3.54 -5.63 -4.90
N VAL A 106 3.63 -5.28 -6.18
CA VAL A 106 3.06 -6.08 -7.27
C VAL A 106 3.86 -7.36 -7.45
N VAL A 107 5.19 -7.25 -7.47
CA VAL A 107 6.08 -8.39 -7.73
C VAL A 107 6.03 -9.44 -6.62
N THR A 108 5.87 -9.04 -5.34
CA THR A 108 6.10 -9.97 -4.22
C THR A 108 4.97 -10.09 -3.19
N PHE A 109 4.06 -9.11 -3.12
CA PHE A 109 3.11 -9.01 -2.02
C PHE A 109 1.67 -9.34 -2.43
N PHE A 110 1.14 -8.71 -3.48
CA PHE A 110 -0.29 -8.78 -3.80
C PHE A 110 -0.79 -10.18 -4.16
N SER A 111 -0.01 -10.98 -4.87
CA SER A 111 -0.41 -12.37 -5.20
C SER A 111 -0.57 -13.24 -3.94
N SER A 112 0.37 -13.13 -3.00
CA SER A 112 0.28 -13.83 -1.72
C SER A 112 -0.88 -13.32 -0.88
N LEU A 113 -1.08 -12.01 -0.82
CA LEU A 113 -2.19 -11.41 -0.08
C LEU A 113 -3.54 -11.88 -0.62
N LYS A 114 -3.74 -11.84 -1.95
CA LYS A 114 -4.97 -12.31 -2.59
C LYS A 114 -5.25 -13.78 -2.23
N THR A 115 -4.22 -14.62 -2.30
CA THR A 115 -4.35 -16.05 -1.97
C THR A 115 -4.70 -16.27 -0.50
N ALA A 116 -4.05 -15.55 0.43
CA ALA A 116 -4.36 -15.64 1.85
C ALA A 116 -5.77 -15.11 2.16
N TYR A 117 -6.13 -13.97 1.60
CA TYR A 117 -7.44 -13.36 1.81
C TYR A 117 -8.57 -14.25 1.29
N SER A 118 -8.43 -14.84 0.11
CA SER A 118 -9.40 -15.83 -0.40
C SER A 118 -9.58 -17.01 0.55
N LYS A 119 -8.50 -17.52 1.16
CA LYS A 119 -8.59 -18.61 2.15
C LYS A 119 -9.32 -18.19 3.42
N GLU A 120 -9.08 -16.97 3.92
CA GLU A 120 -9.79 -16.45 5.09
C GLU A 120 -11.29 -16.25 4.79
N CYS A 121 -11.62 -15.77 3.59
CA CYS A 121 -13.00 -15.67 3.13
C CYS A 121 -13.70 -17.05 3.09
N ASP A 122 -13.06 -18.05 2.48
CA ASP A 122 -13.60 -19.41 2.40
C ASP A 122 -13.81 -20.03 3.78
N LEU A 123 -12.87 -19.80 4.70
CA LEU A 123 -12.97 -20.28 6.08
C LEU A 123 -14.11 -19.59 6.83
N HIS A 124 -14.27 -18.29 6.67
CA HIS A 124 -15.35 -17.53 7.30
C HIS A 124 -16.72 -18.03 6.85
N MET A 125 -16.92 -18.21 5.53
CA MET A 125 -18.17 -18.73 4.98
C MET A 125 -18.50 -20.14 5.48
N LYS A 126 -17.49 -21.00 5.64
CA LYS A 126 -17.66 -22.37 6.16
C LYS A 126 -18.00 -22.41 7.65
N THR A 127 -17.47 -21.48 8.43
CA THR A 127 -17.64 -21.46 9.89
C THR A 127 -18.93 -20.79 10.34
N HIS A 128 -19.32 -19.69 9.68
CA HIS A 128 -20.50 -18.91 10.06
C HIS A 128 -21.75 -19.28 9.26
N TYR A 129 -21.60 -20.06 8.18
CA TYR A 129 -22.69 -20.40 7.25
C TYR A 129 -23.44 -19.18 6.70
N SER A 130 -22.74 -18.04 6.58
CA SER A 130 -23.28 -16.76 6.13
C SER A 130 -22.44 -16.17 5.00
N LYS A 131 -23.02 -15.18 4.31
CA LYS A 131 -22.28 -14.34 3.37
C LYS A 131 -21.36 -13.39 4.15
N ILE A 132 -20.24 -13.04 3.53
CA ILE A 132 -19.32 -12.01 4.05
C ILE A 132 -19.98 -10.64 3.92
N GLU A 133 -20.09 -9.93 5.02
CA GLU A 133 -20.55 -8.55 5.06
C GLU A 133 -19.38 -7.57 4.96
N VAL A 134 -19.69 -6.30 4.66
CA VAL A 134 -18.66 -5.25 4.54
C VAL A 134 -17.90 -5.04 5.86
N THR A 135 -18.56 -5.31 7.00
CA THR A 135 -17.98 -5.22 8.35
C THR A 135 -16.98 -6.34 8.64
N ASP A 136 -16.99 -7.43 7.89
CA ASP A 136 -16.05 -8.54 8.07
C ASP A 136 -14.73 -8.32 7.31
N ILE A 137 -14.73 -7.41 6.33
CA ILE A 137 -13.57 -7.18 5.44
C ILE A 137 -12.30 -6.85 6.22
N ALA A 138 -12.39 -5.98 7.23
CA ALA A 138 -11.24 -5.56 8.01
C ALA A 138 -10.61 -6.74 8.78
N GLU A 139 -11.43 -7.57 9.43
CA GLU A 139 -11.00 -8.75 10.16
C GLU A 139 -10.35 -9.79 9.24
N LEU A 140 -11.01 -10.12 8.13
CA LEU A 140 -10.50 -11.08 7.15
C LEU A 140 -9.19 -10.60 6.53
N PHE A 141 -9.10 -9.30 6.24
CA PHE A 141 -7.87 -8.70 5.75
C PHE A 141 -6.77 -8.76 6.80
N ALA A 142 -7.06 -8.44 8.08
CA ALA A 142 -6.08 -8.48 9.15
C ALA A 142 -5.47 -9.88 9.30
N LYS A 143 -6.30 -10.94 9.29
CA LYS A 143 -5.83 -12.34 9.34
C LYS A 143 -4.91 -12.66 8.17
N ALA A 144 -5.32 -12.32 6.95
CA ALA A 144 -4.53 -12.58 5.75
C ALA A 144 -3.22 -11.77 5.73
N TYR A 145 -3.30 -10.49 6.10
CA TYR A 145 -2.19 -9.55 6.11
C TYR A 145 -1.12 -9.99 7.11
N ASN A 146 -1.50 -10.23 8.37
CA ASN A 146 -0.58 -10.66 9.42
C ASN A 146 0.11 -12.00 9.08
N ARG A 147 -0.58 -12.87 8.35
CA ARG A 147 -0.02 -14.16 7.91
C ARG A 147 1.06 -14.02 6.84
N ILE A 148 0.96 -13.03 5.97
CA ILE A 148 1.82 -12.91 4.78
C ILE A 148 2.87 -11.80 4.89
N THR A 149 2.69 -10.83 5.78
CA THR A 149 3.71 -9.83 6.07
C THR A 149 4.90 -10.48 6.76
N SER A 150 6.05 -10.44 6.12
CA SER A 150 7.31 -10.88 6.70
C SER A 150 8.44 -9.97 6.25
N LYS A 151 9.48 -9.84 7.09
CA LYS A 151 10.67 -9.05 6.78
C LYS A 151 11.29 -9.45 5.44
N GLU A 152 11.42 -10.76 5.23
CA GLU A 152 11.94 -11.34 3.99
C GLU A 152 11.15 -10.90 2.76
N LYS A 153 9.81 -10.88 2.84
CA LYS A 153 8.96 -10.46 1.71
C LYS A 153 9.21 -9.00 1.34
N GLY A 154 9.41 -8.13 2.32
CA GLY A 154 9.78 -6.73 2.06
C GLY A 154 11.16 -6.61 1.42
N LEU A 155 12.18 -7.27 1.98
CA LEU A 155 13.54 -7.28 1.43
C LEU A 155 13.58 -7.79 -0.02
N ASN A 156 12.96 -8.95 -0.27
CA ASN A 156 12.90 -9.56 -1.60
C ASN A 156 12.09 -8.70 -2.58
N GLY A 157 11.07 -7.98 -2.11
CA GLY A 157 10.31 -7.03 -2.91
C GLY A 157 11.20 -5.96 -3.54
N PHE A 158 12.09 -5.36 -2.76
CA PHE A 158 12.99 -4.34 -3.28
C PHE A 158 14.17 -4.92 -4.07
N LYS A 159 14.68 -6.09 -3.66
CA LYS A 159 15.76 -6.77 -4.37
C LYS A 159 15.33 -7.20 -5.78
N ASN A 160 14.16 -7.80 -5.91
CA ASN A 160 13.65 -8.33 -7.19
C ASN A 160 13.20 -7.24 -8.18
N THR A 161 13.10 -5.98 -7.73
CA THR A 161 12.77 -4.83 -8.57
C THR A 161 14.01 -4.01 -8.94
N GLY A 162 15.19 -4.34 -8.38
CA GLY A 162 16.43 -3.61 -8.60
C GLY A 162 16.43 -2.23 -7.98
N ILE A 163 15.45 -1.92 -7.11
CA ILE A 163 15.37 -0.63 -6.41
C ILE A 163 16.35 -0.62 -5.24
N PHE A 164 16.42 -1.72 -4.48
CA PHE A 164 17.34 -1.84 -3.36
C PHE A 164 17.79 -3.29 -3.09
N PRO A 165 19.11 -3.59 -3.16
CA PRO A 165 20.17 -2.72 -3.68
C PRO A 165 19.89 -2.24 -5.11
N LEU A 166 20.37 -1.05 -5.46
CA LEU A 166 20.13 -0.49 -6.79
C LEU A 166 20.85 -1.31 -7.84
N ASP A 167 20.10 -1.93 -8.75
CA ASP A 167 20.62 -2.68 -9.89
C ASP A 167 20.00 -2.14 -11.18
N ARG A 168 20.81 -1.38 -11.94
CA ARG A 168 20.40 -0.76 -13.20
C ARG A 168 20.37 -1.74 -14.36
N ASN A 169 20.98 -2.91 -14.20
CA ASN A 169 21.13 -3.93 -15.24
C ASN A 169 20.18 -5.12 -15.02
N LEU A 170 19.31 -5.05 -14.02
CA LEU A 170 18.37 -6.12 -13.70
C LEU A 170 17.43 -6.44 -14.87
N PHE A 171 17.07 -5.42 -15.66
CA PHE A 171 16.29 -5.56 -16.88
C PHE A 171 17.16 -5.17 -18.07
N GLY A 172 17.16 -5.98 -19.14
CA GLY A 172 17.89 -5.68 -20.38
C GLY A 172 17.42 -4.39 -21.05
N GLU A 173 18.23 -3.81 -21.95
CA GLU A 173 17.89 -2.55 -22.64
C GLU A 173 16.61 -2.66 -23.48
N GLU A 174 16.30 -3.85 -24.01
CA GLU A 174 15.04 -4.11 -24.73
C GLU A 174 13.78 -3.96 -23.86
N ASN A 175 13.96 -3.92 -22.55
CA ASN A 175 12.93 -3.88 -21.53
C ASN A 175 12.75 -2.51 -20.88
N LEU A 176 13.59 -1.54 -21.23
CA LEU A 176 13.47 -0.15 -20.79
C LEU A 176 12.52 0.59 -21.74
N LEU A 177 11.54 1.30 -21.16
CA LEU A 177 10.70 2.21 -21.93
C LEU A 177 11.61 3.26 -22.56
N LYS A 178 11.66 3.29 -23.90
CA LYS A 178 12.23 4.43 -24.61
C LYS A 178 11.45 5.66 -24.15
N CYS A 179 12.12 6.61 -23.48
CA CYS A 179 11.52 7.92 -23.24
C CYS A 179 11.18 8.50 -24.63
N GLN A 180 9.89 8.71 -24.89
CA GLN A 180 9.42 9.47 -26.05
C GLN A 180 9.56 10.97 -25.77
#